data_AF-A0A521U4C1-F1
#
_entry.id   AF-A0A521U4C1-F1
#
_cell.length_a   1.000
_cell.length_b   1.000
_cell.length_c   1.000
_cell.angle_alpha   90.00
_cell.angle_beta   90.00
_cell.angle_gamma   90.00
#
_symmetry.space_group_name_H-M   'P 1'
#
loop_
_entity.id
_entity.type
_entity.pdbx_description
1 polymer ?
#
loop_
_entity_poly.entity_id
_entity_poly.type
_entity_poly.pdbx_seq_one_letter_code
_entity_poly.pdbx_strand_id
1 'polypeptide(L)'
;MSEVLEQDFQQAVRTAVTKAKIPVRLWRQPTGKILPRQGGAIEAAPPGAADLTGVPTTGSGYRIEVELKGARTKVGDDQDTWRDNMEAWCCGYARIRYDRKLSFEANVDAAVATIAALVARFGCTHPDEDLVQHVAGGVVCTRCGWRNGGRPREATGG
;
A
#
# COMPACT_ATOMS: atom_id res chain seq x y z
N MET A 1 -8.61 -11.00 -28.26
CA MET A 1 -8.80 -10.72 -26.82
C MET A 1 -8.79 -9.21 -26.65
N SER A 2 -9.83 -8.62 -26.07
CA SER A 2 -9.84 -7.20 -25.71
C SER A 2 -8.70 -6.92 -24.73
N GLU A 3 -8.08 -5.74 -24.85
CA GLU A 3 -7.05 -5.31 -23.92
C GLU A 3 -7.70 -5.06 -22.55
N VAL A 4 -7.17 -5.69 -21.50
CA VAL A 4 -7.63 -5.45 -20.12
C VAL A 4 -7.30 -4.02 -19.76
N LEU A 5 -8.31 -3.23 -19.39
CA LEU A 5 -8.10 -1.86 -18.96
C LEU A 5 -7.46 -1.86 -17.57
N GLU A 6 -6.55 -0.92 -17.34
CA GLU A 6 -5.93 -0.70 -16.01
C GLU A 6 -6.99 -0.54 -14.92
N GLN A 7 -8.08 0.15 -15.23
CA GLN A 7 -9.21 0.35 -14.33
C GLN A 7 -9.93 -0.95 -13.94
N ASP A 8 -10.07 -1.91 -14.87
CA ASP A 8 -10.71 -3.20 -14.59
C ASP A 8 -9.85 -4.03 -13.62
N PHE A 9 -8.53 -4.03 -13.87
CA PHE A 9 -7.57 -4.68 -12.98
C PHE A 9 -7.58 -4.03 -11.59
N GLN A 10 -7.56 -2.69 -11.51
CA GLN A 10 -7.64 -1.96 -10.25
C GLN A 10 -8.90 -2.31 -9.45
N GLN A 11 -10.07 -2.33 -10.09
CA GLN A 11 -11.33 -2.63 -9.43
C GLN A 11 -11.40 -4.08 -8.93
N ALA A 12 -10.85 -5.03 -9.71
CA ALA A 12 -10.77 -6.43 -9.32
C ALA A 12 -9.86 -6.62 -8.10
N VAL A 13 -8.68 -6.01 -8.08
CA VAL A 13 -7.74 -6.10 -6.94
C VAL A 13 -8.37 -5.55 -5.65
N ARG A 14 -9.04 -4.39 -5.70
CA ARG A 14 -9.71 -3.80 -4.52
C ARG A 14 -10.74 -4.76 -3.90
N THR A 15 -11.53 -5.40 -4.77
CA THR A 15 -12.54 -6.38 -4.35
C THR A 15 -11.88 -7.64 -3.77
N ALA A 16 -10.84 -8.14 -4.43
CA ALA A 16 -10.13 -9.35 -4.04
C ALA A 16 -9.40 -9.20 -2.70
N VAL A 17 -8.75 -8.06 -2.44
CA VAL A 17 -8.09 -7.78 -1.14
C VAL A 17 -9.10 -7.87 0.01
N THR A 18 -10.30 -7.29 -0.17
CA THR A 18 -11.37 -7.36 0.84
C THR A 18 -11.84 -8.80 1.04
N LYS A 19 -12.04 -9.56 -0.04
CA LYS A 19 -12.44 -10.97 0.02
C LYS A 19 -11.39 -11.87 0.69
N ALA A 20 -10.12 -11.58 0.45
CA ALA A 20 -8.99 -12.32 1.02
C ALA A 20 -8.81 -12.09 2.53
N LYS A 21 -9.53 -11.13 3.14
CA LYS A 21 -9.44 -10.79 4.56
C LYS A 21 -8.01 -10.47 5.01
N ILE A 22 -7.20 -9.88 4.12
CA ILE A 22 -5.90 -9.33 4.50
C ILE A 22 -6.15 -8.27 5.58
N PRO A 23 -5.36 -8.21 6.66
CA PRO A 23 -5.59 -7.27 7.76
C PRO A 23 -5.15 -5.84 7.39
N VAL A 24 -5.87 -5.27 6.42
CA VAL A 24 -5.61 -3.95 5.85
C VAL A 24 -6.92 -3.32 5.40
N ARG A 25 -7.03 -2.00 5.57
CA ARG A 25 -8.07 -1.19 4.94
C ARG A 25 -7.41 -0.34 3.87
N LEU A 26 -7.86 -0.51 2.63
CA LEU A 26 -7.43 0.27 1.48
C LEU A 26 -8.60 1.13 0.96
N TRP A 27 -8.29 2.35 0.54
CA TRP A 27 -9.23 3.28 -0.08
C TRP A 27 -8.65 3.77 -1.40
N ARG A 28 -9.53 4.17 -2.32
CA ARG A 28 -9.10 4.86 -3.53
C ARG A 28 -8.56 6.22 -3.14
N GLN A 29 -7.38 6.57 -3.66
CA GLN A 29 -6.78 7.87 -3.45
C GLN A 29 -6.99 8.72 -4.71
N PRO A 30 -8.00 9.61 -4.75
CA PRO A 30 -8.12 10.54 -5.86
C PRO A 30 -6.97 11.54 -5.83
N THR A 31 -6.59 12.01 -7.02
CA THR A 31 -5.50 12.98 -7.19
C THR A 31 -5.98 14.26 -7.86
N GLY A 32 -5.30 15.37 -7.57
CA GLY A 32 -5.56 16.67 -8.18
C GLY A 32 -6.79 17.38 -7.62
N LYS A 33 -7.41 18.21 -8.46
CA LYS A 33 -8.51 19.10 -8.07
C LYS A 33 -9.86 18.51 -8.50
N ILE A 34 -10.73 18.25 -7.54
CA ILE A 34 -12.11 17.78 -7.80
C ILE A 34 -13.05 18.99 -7.71
N LEU A 35 -13.87 19.20 -8.74
CA LEU A 35 -14.87 20.26 -8.79
C LEU A 35 -16.26 19.69 -8.46
N PRO A 36 -16.75 19.81 -7.21
CA PRO A 36 -18.07 19.31 -6.84
C PRO A 36 -19.18 20.18 -7.44
N ARG A 37 -20.37 19.57 -7.63
CA ARG A 37 -21.55 20.25 -8.20
C ARG A 37 -22.01 21.47 -7.39
N GLN A 38 -21.74 21.51 -6.09
CA GLN A 38 -22.14 22.58 -5.18
C GLN A 38 -21.20 23.81 -5.23
N GLY A 39 -20.21 23.80 -6.12
CA GLY A 39 -19.23 24.88 -6.25
C GLY A 39 -18.00 24.68 -5.35
N GLY A 40 -16.97 25.48 -5.58
CA GLY A 40 -15.67 25.35 -4.92
C GLY A 40 -14.79 24.25 -5.52
N ALA A 41 -13.74 23.87 -4.79
CA ALA A 41 -12.82 22.83 -5.20
C ALA A 41 -12.29 22.05 -4.00
N ILE A 42 -12.15 20.74 -4.18
CA ILE A 42 -11.49 19.85 -3.22
C ILE A 42 -10.10 19.55 -3.76
N GLU A 43 -9.08 19.91 -3.00
CA GLU A 43 -7.71 19.48 -3.25
C GLU A 43 -7.53 18.07 -2.69
N ALA A 44 -7.30 17.11 -3.57
CA ALA A 44 -7.04 15.73 -3.21
C ALA A 44 -5.52 15.50 -3.08
N ALA A 45 -5.07 14.24 -3.13
CA ALA A 45 -3.64 13.94 -3.14
C ALA A 45 -2.96 14.60 -4.37
N PRO A 46 -1.66 14.95 -4.30
CA PRO A 46 -0.99 15.55 -5.44
C PRO A 46 -1.00 14.60 -6.65
N PRO A 47 -0.91 15.13 -7.89
CA PRO A 47 -0.62 14.32 -9.06
C PRO A 47 0.59 13.41 -8.82
N GLY A 48 0.50 12.16 -9.27
CA GLY A 48 1.52 11.14 -9.02
C GLY A 48 1.32 10.31 -7.76
N ALA A 49 0.37 10.67 -6.89
CA ALA A 49 0.02 9.81 -5.76
C ALA A 49 -0.52 8.44 -6.20
N ALA A 50 -0.34 7.44 -5.33
CA ALA A 50 -0.70 6.06 -5.61
C ALA A 50 -2.20 5.89 -5.86
N ASP A 51 -2.61 4.85 -6.59
CA ASP A 51 -4.03 4.56 -6.83
C ASP A 51 -4.81 4.26 -5.54
N LEU A 52 -4.18 3.54 -4.61
CA LEU A 52 -4.74 3.16 -3.32
C LEU A 52 -3.83 3.57 -2.17
N THR A 53 -4.45 4.03 -1.09
CA THR A 53 -3.79 4.30 0.19
C THR A 53 -4.52 3.58 1.30
N GLY A 54 -3.83 3.25 2.40
CA GLY A 54 -4.40 2.40 3.43
C GLY A 54 -3.59 2.28 4.71
N VAL A 55 -4.16 1.55 5.67
CA VAL A 55 -3.50 1.20 6.93
C VAL A 55 -3.73 -0.27 7.26
N PRO A 56 -2.73 -1.01 7.79
CA PRO A 56 -2.95 -2.30 8.43
C PRO A 56 -3.92 -2.16 9.61
N THR A 57 -4.77 -3.16 9.81
CA THR A 57 -5.80 -3.15 10.87
C THR A 57 -5.31 -3.76 12.19
N THR A 58 -4.01 -3.93 12.35
CA THR A 58 -3.38 -4.65 13.46
C THR A 58 -2.73 -3.72 14.47
N GLY A 59 -3.16 -2.46 14.53
CA GLY A 59 -2.65 -1.46 15.48
C GLY A 59 -1.22 -0.97 15.23
N SER A 60 -0.59 -1.37 14.11
CA SER A 60 0.78 -1.00 13.80
C SER A 60 1.02 0.50 13.54
N GLY A 61 -0.07 1.27 13.33
CA GLY A 61 -0.01 2.71 13.04
C GLY A 61 0.64 3.06 11.70
N TYR A 62 0.82 2.08 10.82
CA TYR A 62 1.58 2.23 9.59
C TYR A 62 0.68 2.57 8.40
N ARG A 63 1.21 3.32 7.44
CA ARG A 63 0.51 3.66 6.19
C ARG A 63 1.11 2.90 5.02
N ILE A 64 0.26 2.35 4.16
CA ILE A 64 0.68 1.73 2.91
C ILE A 64 0.07 2.43 1.70
N GLU A 65 0.78 2.33 0.59
CA GLU A 65 0.49 2.92 -0.71
C GLU A 65 0.63 1.83 -1.77
N VAL A 66 -0.36 1.72 -2.67
CA VAL A 66 -0.38 0.70 -3.72
C VAL A 66 -0.70 1.37 -5.06
N GLU A 67 0.27 1.29 -5.96
CA GLU A 67 0.19 1.76 -7.34
C GLU A 67 -0.03 0.57 -8.28
N LEU A 68 -1.06 0.63 -9.12
CA LEU A 68 -1.50 -0.44 -10.01
C LEU A 68 -1.38 0.00 -11.46
N LYS A 69 -0.54 -0.68 -12.24
CA LYS A 69 -0.30 -0.36 -13.65
C LYS A 69 -0.86 -1.44 -14.58
N GLY A 70 -1.43 -1.01 -15.69
CA GLY A 70 -1.64 -1.87 -16.85
C GLY A 70 -0.32 -2.37 -17.43
N ALA A 71 -0.37 -3.39 -18.28
CA ALA A 71 0.84 -4.08 -18.77
C ALA A 71 1.84 -3.15 -19.47
N ARG A 72 1.32 -2.11 -20.14
CA ARG A 72 2.10 -1.17 -20.94
C ARG A 72 2.04 0.27 -20.43
N THR A 73 1.26 0.53 -19.38
CA THR A 73 1.13 1.89 -18.83
C THR A 73 2.47 2.34 -18.28
N LYS A 74 2.99 3.45 -18.81
CA LYS A 74 4.23 4.06 -18.32
C LYS A 74 4.05 4.54 -16.88
N VAL A 75 5.13 4.50 -16.13
CA VAL A 75 5.23 5.19 -14.84
C VAL A 75 5.68 6.62 -15.15
N GLY A 76 5.03 7.61 -14.56
CA GLY A 76 5.46 9.01 -14.65
C GLY A 76 6.47 9.37 -13.55
N ASP A 77 7.32 10.35 -13.80
CA ASP A 77 8.35 10.80 -12.85
C ASP A 77 7.74 11.27 -11.51
N ASP A 78 6.55 11.87 -11.53
CA ASP A 78 5.80 12.26 -10.33
C ASP A 78 5.40 11.04 -9.47
N GLN A 79 5.15 9.89 -10.10
CA GLN A 79 4.83 8.64 -9.39
C GLN A 79 6.05 8.00 -8.75
N ASP A 80 7.23 8.15 -9.36
CA ASP A 80 8.50 7.75 -8.75
C ASP A 80 8.85 8.68 -7.58
N THR A 81 8.68 9.99 -7.75
CA THR A 81 8.87 10.97 -6.67
C THR A 81 7.93 10.69 -5.49
N TRP A 82 6.67 10.34 -5.77
CA TRP A 82 5.73 9.95 -4.72
C TRP A 82 6.19 8.70 -3.98
N ARG A 83 6.59 7.64 -4.68
CA ARG A 83 7.15 6.42 -4.06
C ARG A 83 8.29 6.79 -3.11
N ASP A 84 9.27 7.54 -3.62
CA ASP A 84 10.50 7.84 -2.88
C ASP A 84 10.19 8.65 -1.61
N ASN A 85 9.28 9.61 -1.68
CA ASN A 85 8.81 10.36 -0.52
C ASN A 85 8.07 9.46 0.49
N MET A 86 7.17 8.60 0.03
CA MET A 86 6.43 7.68 0.90
C MET A 86 7.38 6.74 1.62
N GLU A 87 8.33 6.15 0.92
CA GLU A 87 9.35 5.27 1.53
C GLU A 87 10.23 6.03 2.52
N ALA A 88 10.66 7.25 2.18
CA ALA A 88 11.43 8.13 3.08
C ALA A 88 10.65 8.49 4.36
N TRP A 89 9.32 8.63 4.26
CA TRP A 89 8.42 8.87 5.39
C TRP A 89 7.95 7.58 6.06
N CYS A 90 8.65 6.46 5.82
CA CYS A 90 8.32 5.19 6.42
C CYS A 90 6.86 4.78 6.13
N CYS A 91 6.42 4.95 4.88
CA CYS A 91 5.19 4.37 4.35
C CYS A 91 5.56 3.20 3.43
N GLY A 92 4.73 2.16 3.42
CA GLY A 92 5.01 0.93 2.69
C GLY A 92 4.47 1.08 1.31
N TYR A 93 5.30 0.84 0.31
CA TYR A 93 4.92 1.07 -1.07
C TYR A 93 4.96 -0.23 -1.87
N ALA A 94 3.93 -0.47 -2.68
CA ALA A 94 3.94 -1.52 -3.69
C ALA A 94 3.52 -0.96 -5.04
N ARG A 95 4.33 -1.23 -6.07
CA ARG A 95 3.94 -1.03 -7.47
C ARG A 95 3.66 -2.38 -8.12
N ILE A 96 2.43 -2.59 -8.54
CA ILE A 96 1.94 -3.87 -9.06
C ILE A 96 1.56 -3.65 -10.53
N ARG A 97 2.13 -4.45 -11.43
CA ARG A 97 1.89 -4.35 -12.86
C ARG A 97 1.19 -5.59 -13.37
N TYR A 98 0.18 -5.42 -14.20
CA TYR A 98 -0.47 -6.50 -14.92
C TYR A 98 0.51 -7.22 -15.85
N ASP A 99 0.70 -8.53 -15.67
CA ASP A 99 1.48 -9.40 -16.54
C ASP A 99 0.57 -10.10 -17.56
N ARG A 100 0.82 -9.84 -18.85
CA ARG A 100 0.07 -10.44 -19.96
C ARG A 100 0.32 -11.93 -20.16
N LYS A 101 1.33 -12.51 -19.50
CA LYS A 101 1.61 -13.94 -19.52
C LYS A 101 0.71 -14.73 -18.56
N LEU A 102 0.07 -14.05 -17.61
CA LEU A 102 -0.82 -14.64 -16.62
C LEU A 102 -2.28 -14.46 -17.05
N SER A 103 -3.17 -15.31 -16.55
CA SER A 103 -4.61 -15.04 -16.63
C SER A 103 -4.97 -13.80 -15.81
N PHE A 104 -6.17 -13.26 -16.02
CA PHE A 104 -6.64 -12.12 -15.25
C PHE A 104 -6.74 -12.46 -13.76
N GLU A 105 -7.27 -13.63 -13.43
CA GLU A 105 -7.39 -14.13 -12.05
C GLU A 105 -6.02 -14.30 -11.41
N ALA A 106 -5.05 -14.89 -12.14
CA ALA A 106 -3.69 -15.05 -11.63
C ALA A 106 -2.98 -13.70 -11.38
N ASN A 107 -3.25 -12.68 -12.19
CA ASN A 107 -2.79 -11.32 -11.93
C ASN A 107 -3.37 -10.75 -10.63
N VAL A 108 -4.67 -10.94 -10.42
CA VAL A 108 -5.36 -10.47 -9.21
C VAL A 108 -4.82 -11.19 -7.97
N ASP A 109 -4.64 -12.52 -8.03
CA ASP A 109 -4.08 -13.30 -6.93
C ASP A 109 -2.63 -12.87 -6.61
N ALA A 110 -1.80 -12.64 -7.62
CA ALA A 110 -0.44 -12.13 -7.44
C ALA A 110 -0.41 -10.73 -6.81
N ALA A 111 -1.34 -9.85 -7.20
CA ALA A 111 -1.49 -8.53 -6.62
C ALA A 111 -1.88 -8.61 -5.12
N VAL A 112 -2.85 -9.45 -4.80
CA VAL A 112 -3.30 -9.72 -3.42
C VAL A 112 -2.15 -10.27 -2.58
N ALA A 113 -1.38 -11.23 -3.11
CA ALA A 113 -0.20 -11.78 -2.42
C ALA A 113 0.87 -10.72 -2.17
N THR A 114 1.12 -9.83 -3.14
CA THR A 114 2.06 -8.70 -2.99
C THR A 114 1.64 -7.75 -1.87
N ILE A 115 0.34 -7.40 -1.81
CA ILE A 115 -0.21 -6.55 -0.75
C ILE A 115 -0.12 -7.25 0.61
N ALA A 116 -0.44 -8.55 0.68
CA ALA A 116 -0.31 -9.32 1.91
C ALA A 116 1.13 -9.35 2.43
N ALA A 117 2.11 -9.56 1.54
CA ALA A 117 3.53 -9.53 1.89
C ALA A 117 3.98 -8.14 2.37
N LEU A 118 3.50 -7.07 1.72
CA LEU A 118 3.76 -5.70 2.16
C LEU A 118 3.21 -5.45 3.57
N VAL A 119 1.97 -5.86 3.83
CA VAL A 119 1.33 -5.74 5.16
C VAL A 119 2.10 -6.55 6.20
N ALA A 120 2.53 -7.77 5.89
CA ALA A 120 3.32 -8.59 6.81
C ALA A 120 4.70 -7.99 7.12
N ARG A 121 5.33 -7.29 6.17
CA ARG A 121 6.61 -6.59 6.38
C ARG A 121 6.44 -5.35 7.27
N PHE A 122 5.38 -4.59 7.03
CA PHE A 122 5.22 -3.25 7.60
C PHE A 122 4.16 -3.14 8.70
N GLY A 123 3.48 -4.24 9.03
CA GLY A 123 2.60 -4.35 10.17
C GLY A 123 3.00 -5.54 11.03
N CYS A 124 3.05 -5.34 12.35
CA CYS A 124 2.94 -6.47 13.25
C CYS A 124 1.51 -7.00 13.21
N THR A 125 1.32 -8.31 13.17
CA THR A 125 -0.02 -8.94 13.23
C THR A 125 -0.42 -9.41 14.63
N HIS A 126 0.43 -9.18 15.64
CA HIS A 126 0.10 -9.47 17.03
C HIS A 126 -0.85 -8.41 17.61
N PRO A 127 -1.65 -8.77 18.63
CA PRO A 127 -2.53 -7.83 19.33
C PRO A 127 -1.83 -6.56 19.83
N ASP A 128 -2.58 -5.45 19.94
CA ASP A 128 -2.07 -4.14 20.40
C ASP A 128 -1.42 -4.21 21.79
N GLU A 129 -1.84 -5.13 22.66
CA GLU A 129 -1.20 -5.38 23.96
C GLU A 129 0.26 -5.88 23.87
N ASP A 130 0.64 -6.48 22.74
CA ASP A 130 2.02 -6.86 22.44
C ASP A 130 2.82 -5.71 21.79
N LEU A 131 2.20 -4.54 21.56
CA LEU A 131 2.80 -3.36 20.93
C LEU A 131 3.09 -2.29 21.99
N VAL A 132 4.37 -1.97 22.18
CA VAL A 132 4.81 -0.99 23.19
C VAL A 132 5.59 0.15 22.56
N GLN A 133 5.48 1.34 23.14
CA GLN A 133 6.28 2.49 22.72
C GLN A 133 7.75 2.25 23.05
N HIS A 134 8.61 2.39 22.04
CA HIS A 134 10.05 2.22 22.21
C HIS A 134 10.68 3.52 22.75
N VAL A 135 11.68 3.40 23.64
CA VAL A 135 12.35 4.56 24.27
C VAL A 135 13.02 5.50 23.25
N ALA A 136 13.51 4.94 22.13
CA ALA A 136 14.04 5.71 21.00
C ALA A 136 12.95 6.19 20.00
N GLY A 137 11.69 6.22 20.42
CA GLY A 137 10.54 6.55 19.58
C GLY A 137 10.04 5.36 18.73
N GLY A 138 8.77 5.44 18.33
CA GLY A 138 8.09 4.40 17.56
C GLY A 138 7.46 3.30 18.43
N VAL A 139 7.00 2.24 17.77
CA VAL A 139 6.31 1.08 18.35
C VAL A 139 7.13 -0.16 18.07
N VAL A 140 7.33 -1.00 19.08
CA VAL A 140 7.97 -2.32 18.96
C VAL A 140 7.01 -3.41 19.43
N CYS A 141 7.04 -4.55 18.76
CA CYS A 141 6.31 -5.73 19.19
C CYS A 141 7.19 -6.60 20.10
N THR A 142 6.70 -6.90 21.31
CA THR A 142 7.41 -7.75 22.29
C THR A 142 7.41 -9.23 21.89
N ARG A 143 6.46 -9.68 21.06
CA ARG A 143 6.37 -11.07 20.56
C ARG A 143 7.37 -11.41 19.48
N CYS A 144 7.47 -10.56 18.45
CA CYS A 144 8.27 -10.85 17.25
C CYS A 144 9.42 -9.88 17.00
N GLY A 145 9.59 -8.86 17.84
CA GLY A 145 10.65 -7.86 17.67
C GLY A 145 10.46 -6.90 16.49
N TRP A 146 9.29 -6.93 15.83
CA TRP A 146 8.93 -5.97 14.78
C TRP A 146 8.96 -4.52 15.32
N ARG A 147 9.43 -3.56 14.52
CA ARG A 147 9.42 -2.12 14.86
C ARG A 147 8.81 -1.31 13.71
N ASN A 148 7.96 -0.34 14.02
CA ASN A 148 7.45 0.58 13.00
C ASN A 148 8.59 1.40 12.37
N GLY A 149 8.49 1.69 11.07
CA GLY A 149 9.56 2.38 10.32
C GLY A 149 10.59 1.50 9.62
N GLY A 150 10.32 0.19 9.50
CA GLY A 150 11.00 -0.65 8.51
C GLY A 150 12.49 -0.93 8.76
N ARG A 151 13.04 -0.57 9.92
CA ARG A 151 14.31 -1.14 10.36
C ARG A 151 14.03 -2.38 11.22
N PRO A 152 14.13 -3.61 10.67
CA PRO A 152 14.48 -4.75 11.52
C PRO A 152 15.73 -4.35 12.31
N ARG A 153 15.86 -4.83 13.55
CA ARG A 153 17.05 -4.62 14.38
C ARG A 153 18.29 -4.55 13.48
N GLU A 154 18.98 -3.41 13.49
CA GLU A 154 20.43 -3.48 13.40
C GLU A 154 20.78 -4.55 14.43
N ALA A 155 21.21 -5.71 13.95
CA ALA A 155 21.68 -6.75 14.82
C ALA A 155 22.81 -6.10 15.60
N THR A 156 22.53 -5.72 16.86
CA THR A 156 23.55 -5.39 17.82
C THR A 156 24.26 -6.71 18.11
N GLY A 157 25.14 -7.09 17.19
CA GLY A 157 26.34 -7.81 17.52
C GLY A 157 27.27 -6.82 18.20
N GLY A 158 27.79 -7.22 19.36
CA GLY A 158 28.63 -6.40 20.23
C GLY A 158 28.07 -6.34 21.63
#